data_AF-A0A6P0VKB1-F1
#
_entry.id   AF-A0A6P0VKB1-F1
#
_cell.length_a   1.000
_cell.length_b   1.000
_cell.length_c   1.000
_cell.angle_alpha   90.00
_cell.angle_beta   90.00
_cell.angle_gamma   90.00
#
_symmetry.space_group_name_H-M   'P 1'
#
loop_
_entity.id
_entity.type
_entity.pdbx_description
1 polymer ?
#
loop_
_entity_poly.entity_id
_entity_poly.type
_entity_poly.pdbx_seq_one_letter_code
_entity_poly.pdbx_strand_id
1 'polypeptide(L)'
;MLPTEFLINRLNGEEIIPKRLPINSIMCAIADELITCFQQAVGGTQGELDRKLQSMEGDSPDYRLKRGLAHILKSSFSTFEIVSPLEPKELRRRVFTLASQSIPSRQATEETLETLSSALTQELNQEVLPHHIRTGLYADLQENRILTQYEDPAAEALLHRYNLSQVQGIFYRASHMTINAHRNVPGQYKLLFRYLKLFQLMTYIEGDADHGFTITIDGPTSLFKPSTRYGLAIAKLLPALLHVTKWSLKATLQKRDPYNGTLKTGHFALDDKCGLVTHYPAGKTYDSMVEESFAKRWDSQKTGWILEREVELIPLPGSVMIPDFRLVHPDGRDFLLEIVGFWRPDYLQKKFYQVRRSECDNLILAISERLNLDKAGIKVEDVPARIIWFKDKLSPKAVLKVLD
;
A
#
# COMPACT_ATOMS: atom_id res chain seq x y z
N MET A 1 -2.71 -4.96 -6.83
CA MET A 1 -2.80 -6.25 -6.10
C MET A 1 -4.21 -6.79 -6.25
N LEU A 2 -4.41 -8.10 -6.27
CA LEU A 2 -5.73 -8.69 -6.49
C LEU A 2 -6.56 -8.77 -5.19
N PRO A 3 -7.88 -8.50 -5.25
CA PRO A 3 -8.87 -8.84 -4.22
C PRO A 3 -8.96 -10.35 -3.99
N THR A 4 -9.48 -10.74 -2.83
CA THR A 4 -9.54 -12.16 -2.43
C THR A 4 -10.40 -12.99 -3.38
N GLU A 5 -11.47 -12.44 -3.96
CA GLU A 5 -12.34 -13.14 -4.91
C GLU A 5 -11.65 -13.51 -6.23
N PHE A 6 -10.57 -12.82 -6.61
CA PHE A 6 -9.80 -13.10 -7.83
C PHE A 6 -8.51 -13.90 -7.56
N LEU A 7 -8.24 -14.27 -6.30
CA LEU A 7 -7.13 -15.15 -5.98
C LEU A 7 -7.50 -16.59 -6.31
N ILE A 8 -6.63 -17.24 -7.08
CA ILE A 8 -6.78 -18.62 -7.50
C ILE A 8 -5.58 -19.38 -6.93
N ASN A 9 -5.86 -20.39 -6.12
CA ASN A 9 -4.83 -21.25 -5.56
C ASN A 9 -5.32 -22.70 -5.51
N ARG A 10 -4.34 -23.61 -5.45
CA ARG A 10 -4.51 -25.05 -5.23
C ARG A 10 -3.87 -25.40 -3.90
N LEU A 11 -4.28 -26.52 -3.31
CA LEU A 11 -3.64 -27.07 -2.13
C LEU A 11 -2.90 -28.35 -2.52
N ASN A 12 -1.69 -28.51 -2.00
CA ASN A 12 -0.95 -29.76 -2.03
C ASN A 12 -0.59 -30.14 -0.59
N GLY A 13 -1.43 -30.96 0.05
CA GLY A 13 -1.40 -31.13 1.50
C GLY A 13 -1.68 -29.79 2.21
N GLU A 14 -0.72 -29.34 3.03
CA GLU A 14 -0.78 -28.05 3.72
C GLU A 14 -0.17 -26.90 2.91
N GLU A 15 0.46 -27.18 1.77
CA GLU A 15 1.10 -26.18 0.93
C GLU A 15 0.09 -25.49 0.00
N ILE A 16 0.12 -24.16 -0.05
CA ILE A 16 -0.71 -23.37 -0.95
C ILE A 16 0.08 -23.02 -2.22
N ILE A 17 -0.45 -23.40 -3.38
CA ILE A 17 0.16 -23.13 -4.69
C ILE A 17 -0.70 -22.09 -5.42
N PRO A 18 -0.26 -20.81 -5.52
CA PRO A 18 -0.98 -19.80 -6.28
C PRO A 18 -0.98 -20.12 -7.78
N LYS A 19 -2.04 -19.70 -8.48
CA LYS A 19 -2.13 -19.84 -9.94
C LYS A 19 -1.03 -18.99 -10.59
N ARG A 20 -0.26 -19.64 -11.45
CA ARG A 20 0.70 -19.00 -12.34
C ARG A 20 0.24 -19.18 -13.79
N LEU A 21 0.16 -18.09 -14.53
CA LEU A 21 -0.09 -18.07 -15.95
C LEU A 21 1.24 -18.24 -16.70
N PRO A 22 1.28 -19.10 -17.74
CA PRO A 22 2.41 -19.12 -18.65
C PRO A 22 2.45 -17.83 -19.47
N ILE A 23 3.65 -17.37 -19.80
CA ILE A 23 3.85 -16.26 -20.74
C ILE A 23 3.94 -16.89 -22.13
N ASN A 24 2.81 -16.93 -22.84
CA ASN A 24 2.70 -17.52 -24.17
C ASN A 24 1.68 -16.76 -25.02
N SER A 25 1.66 -17.02 -26.32
CA SER A 25 0.80 -16.31 -27.28
C SER A 25 -0.70 -16.37 -26.93
N ILE A 26 -1.18 -17.50 -26.40
CA ILE A 26 -2.59 -17.67 -26.01
C ILE A 26 -2.96 -16.73 -24.86
N MET A 27 -2.15 -16.70 -23.80
CA MET A 27 -2.41 -15.82 -22.65
C MET A 27 -2.18 -14.35 -23.00
N CYS A 28 -1.20 -14.05 -23.86
CA CYS A 28 -0.97 -12.70 -24.36
C CYS A 28 -2.16 -12.22 -25.18
N ALA A 29 -2.76 -13.05 -26.04
CA ALA A 29 -3.94 -12.67 -26.80
C ALA A 29 -5.14 -12.30 -25.89
N ILE A 30 -5.36 -13.02 -24.80
CA ILE A 30 -6.40 -12.68 -23.80
C ILE A 30 -6.09 -11.32 -23.15
N ALA A 31 -4.81 -11.08 -22.81
CA ALA A 31 -4.40 -9.80 -22.23
C ALA A 31 -4.57 -8.65 -23.24
N ASP A 32 -4.18 -8.83 -24.50
CA ASP A 32 -4.31 -7.85 -25.58
C ASP A 32 -5.77 -7.49 -25.87
N GLU A 33 -6.67 -8.48 -25.82
CA GLU A 33 -8.12 -8.26 -25.96
C GLU A 33 -8.64 -7.30 -24.88
N LEU A 34 -8.22 -7.51 -23.63
CA LEU A 34 -8.58 -6.65 -22.51
C LEU A 34 -7.92 -5.27 -22.60
N ILE A 35 -6.64 -5.20 -22.97
CA ILE A 35 -5.92 -3.93 -23.14
C ILE A 35 -6.62 -3.08 -24.21
N THR A 36 -6.97 -3.68 -25.35
CA THR A 36 -7.70 -3.01 -26.44
C THR A 36 -9.06 -2.50 -25.97
N CYS A 37 -9.78 -3.27 -25.16
CA CYS A 37 -11.06 -2.84 -24.58
C CYS A 37 -10.92 -1.58 -23.72
N PHE A 38 -9.86 -1.50 -22.90
CA PHE A 38 -9.57 -0.30 -22.10
C PHE A 38 -9.13 0.89 -22.95
N GLN A 39 -8.28 0.69 -23.96
CA GLN A 39 -7.88 1.76 -24.91
C GLN A 39 -9.10 2.39 -25.58
N GLN A 40 -10.04 1.55 -26.05
CA GLN A 40 -11.28 2.01 -26.70
C GLN A 40 -12.32 2.59 -25.72
N ALA A 41 -12.11 2.45 -24.41
CA ALA A 41 -13.00 2.97 -23.38
C ALA A 41 -12.54 4.32 -22.81
N VAL A 42 -11.36 4.84 -23.20
CA VAL A 42 -10.89 6.16 -22.78
C VAL A 42 -11.89 7.23 -23.19
N GLY A 43 -12.23 8.13 -22.27
CA GLY A 43 -13.30 9.13 -22.42
C GLY A 43 -14.71 8.63 -22.09
N GLY A 44 -14.91 7.30 -21.96
CA GLY A 44 -16.17 6.70 -21.56
C GLY A 44 -16.34 6.58 -20.04
N THR A 45 -17.54 6.19 -19.62
CA THR A 45 -17.83 5.97 -18.20
C THR A 45 -17.32 4.60 -17.72
N GLN A 46 -17.02 4.51 -16.42
CA GLN A 46 -16.63 3.25 -15.80
C GLN A 46 -17.71 2.16 -15.97
N GLY A 47 -19.00 2.52 -15.93
CA GLY A 47 -20.12 1.61 -16.11
C GLY A 47 -20.27 1.10 -17.54
N GLU A 48 -19.91 1.89 -18.56
CA GLU A 48 -19.81 1.41 -19.94
C GLU A 48 -18.68 0.39 -20.10
N LEU A 49 -17.51 0.67 -19.53
CA LEU A 49 -16.39 -0.26 -19.51
C LEU A 49 -16.75 -1.56 -18.78
N ASP A 50 -17.35 -1.47 -17.60
CA ASP A 50 -17.73 -2.64 -16.80
C ASP A 50 -18.76 -3.52 -17.57
N ARG A 51 -19.70 -2.92 -18.31
CA ARG A 51 -20.62 -3.65 -19.21
C ARG A 51 -19.91 -4.30 -20.40
N LYS A 52 -18.98 -3.60 -21.06
CA LYS A 52 -18.17 -4.17 -22.15
C LYS A 52 -17.39 -5.39 -21.65
N LEU A 53 -16.71 -5.27 -20.51
CA LEU A 53 -15.96 -6.36 -19.89
C LEU A 53 -16.86 -7.56 -19.55
N GLN A 54 -18.06 -7.31 -19.00
CA GLN A 54 -19.02 -8.37 -18.72
C GLN A 54 -19.48 -9.09 -20.00
N SER A 55 -19.68 -8.37 -21.11
CA SER A 55 -20.04 -8.99 -22.39
C SER A 55 -18.92 -9.86 -22.98
N MET A 56 -17.66 -9.47 -22.79
CA MET A 56 -16.48 -10.24 -23.25
C MET A 56 -16.19 -11.48 -22.41
N GLU A 57 -16.67 -11.51 -21.16
CA GLU A 57 -16.59 -12.69 -20.30
C GLU A 57 -17.44 -13.84 -20.87
N GLY A 58 -18.67 -13.54 -21.29
CA GLY A 58 -19.63 -14.52 -21.79
C GLY A 58 -19.81 -15.70 -20.83
N ASP A 59 -19.94 -16.91 -21.38
CA ASP A 59 -20.02 -18.17 -20.61
C ASP A 59 -18.64 -18.83 -20.39
N SER A 60 -17.54 -18.08 -20.52
CA SER A 60 -16.20 -18.65 -20.41
C SER A 60 -15.91 -19.15 -18.99
N PRO A 61 -15.36 -20.37 -18.81
CA PRO A 61 -14.96 -20.87 -17.50
C PRO A 61 -13.81 -20.07 -16.88
N ASP A 62 -13.08 -19.28 -17.67
CA ASP A 62 -11.93 -18.48 -17.24
C ASP A 62 -12.32 -17.07 -16.73
N TYR A 63 -13.59 -16.84 -16.38
CA TYR A 63 -14.07 -15.54 -15.94
C TYR A 63 -13.25 -14.92 -14.80
N ARG A 64 -12.79 -15.72 -13.82
CA ARG A 64 -11.98 -15.21 -12.70
C ARG A 64 -10.64 -14.65 -13.16
N LEU A 65 -10.04 -15.27 -14.18
CA LEU A 65 -8.79 -14.81 -14.78
C LEU A 65 -9.01 -13.48 -15.49
N LYS A 66 -10.02 -13.41 -16.38
CA LYS A 66 -10.35 -12.19 -17.12
C LYS A 66 -10.68 -11.03 -16.16
N ARG A 67 -11.51 -11.26 -15.14
CA ARG A 67 -11.82 -10.27 -14.10
C ARG A 67 -10.59 -9.83 -13.30
N GLY A 68 -9.68 -10.76 -12.99
CA GLY A 68 -8.43 -10.44 -12.31
C GLY A 68 -7.51 -9.56 -13.16
N LEU A 69 -7.34 -9.86 -14.44
CA LEU A 69 -6.58 -9.01 -15.38
C LEU A 69 -7.22 -7.62 -15.54
N ALA A 70 -8.53 -7.57 -15.76
CA ALA A 70 -9.28 -6.32 -15.87
C ALA A 70 -9.19 -5.48 -14.58
N HIS A 71 -9.21 -6.11 -13.40
CA HIS A 71 -8.99 -5.41 -12.14
C HIS A 71 -7.61 -4.78 -12.05
N ILE A 72 -6.57 -5.46 -12.54
CA ILE A 72 -5.20 -4.92 -12.57
C ILE A 72 -5.13 -3.72 -13.52
N LEU A 73 -5.71 -3.82 -14.73
CA LEU A 73 -5.82 -2.71 -15.67
C LEU A 73 -6.50 -1.50 -15.01
N LYS A 74 -7.70 -1.71 -14.45
CA LYS A 74 -8.50 -0.68 -13.79
C LYS A 74 -7.81 -0.01 -12.59
N SER A 75 -6.98 -0.75 -11.85
CA SER A 75 -6.38 -0.26 -10.59
C SER A 75 -4.95 0.25 -10.71
N SER A 76 -4.18 -0.23 -11.69
CA SER A 76 -2.75 0.08 -11.83
C SER A 76 -2.43 0.88 -13.09
N PHE A 77 -3.32 0.91 -14.08
CA PHE A 77 -3.06 1.48 -15.40
C PHE A 77 -4.14 2.49 -15.84
N SER A 78 -5.15 2.76 -15.01
CA SER A 78 -6.27 3.62 -15.35
C SER A 78 -6.47 4.71 -14.30
N THR A 79 -6.76 5.92 -14.74
CA THR A 79 -7.18 7.04 -13.89
C THR A 79 -8.65 7.35 -14.19
N PHE A 80 -9.50 7.23 -13.15
CA PHE A 80 -10.92 7.54 -13.23
C PHE A 80 -11.23 8.80 -12.44
N GLU A 81 -11.76 9.81 -13.12
CA GLU A 81 -12.02 11.13 -12.54
C GLU A 81 -13.51 11.47 -12.54
N ILE A 82 -13.88 12.32 -11.58
CA ILE A 82 -15.20 12.93 -11.52
C ILE A 82 -15.16 14.14 -12.45
N VAL A 83 -15.85 14.05 -13.59
CA VAL A 83 -15.93 15.16 -14.56
C VAL A 83 -17.27 15.86 -14.36
N SER A 84 -17.23 17.05 -13.76
CA SER A 84 -18.40 17.86 -13.43
C SER A 84 -18.00 19.34 -13.36
N PRO A 85 -18.86 20.29 -13.77
CA PRO A 85 -18.55 21.73 -13.69
C PRO A 85 -18.35 22.24 -12.26
N LEU A 86 -18.97 21.57 -11.28
CA LEU A 86 -18.80 21.81 -9.85
C LEU A 86 -18.69 20.49 -9.11
N GLU A 87 -18.24 20.52 -7.86
CA GLU A 87 -18.39 19.39 -6.94
C GLU A 87 -19.84 18.85 -6.97
N PRO A 88 -20.08 17.55 -7.29
CA PRO A 88 -21.42 17.04 -7.60
C PRO A 88 -22.48 17.29 -6.51
N LYS A 89 -22.05 17.35 -5.24
CA LYS A 89 -22.92 17.69 -4.11
C LYS A 89 -23.43 19.14 -4.20
N GLU A 90 -22.55 20.06 -4.55
CA GLU A 90 -22.89 21.48 -4.73
C GLU A 90 -23.70 21.70 -6.01
N LEU A 91 -23.35 21.00 -7.10
CA LEU A 91 -24.13 21.04 -8.34
C LEU A 91 -25.58 20.59 -8.11
N ARG A 92 -25.79 19.46 -7.44
CA ARG A 92 -27.12 18.97 -7.03
C ARG A 92 -27.88 20.00 -6.19
N ARG A 93 -27.22 20.61 -5.21
CA ARG A 93 -27.83 21.64 -4.37
C ARG A 93 -28.38 22.80 -5.21
N ARG A 94 -27.57 23.33 -6.14
CA ARG A 94 -27.96 24.46 -7.00
C ARG A 94 -29.08 24.07 -7.97
N VAL A 95 -28.94 22.93 -8.65
CA VAL A 95 -29.95 22.42 -9.60
C VAL A 95 -31.28 22.21 -8.91
N PHE A 96 -31.31 21.53 -7.77
CA PHE A 96 -32.57 21.23 -7.08
C PHE A 96 -33.19 22.46 -6.40
N THR A 97 -32.36 23.41 -5.94
CA THR A 97 -32.86 24.67 -5.39
C THR A 97 -33.55 25.49 -6.49
N LEU A 98 -32.93 25.61 -7.68
CA LEU A 98 -33.55 26.34 -8.78
C LEU A 98 -34.79 25.62 -9.31
N ALA A 99 -34.72 24.31 -9.51
CA ALA A 99 -35.85 23.49 -9.97
C ALA A 99 -37.07 23.62 -9.05
N SER A 100 -36.87 23.75 -7.73
CA SER A 100 -37.95 23.86 -6.75
C SER A 100 -38.82 25.12 -6.87
N GLN A 101 -38.38 26.11 -7.66
CA GLN A 101 -39.10 27.36 -7.86
C GLN A 101 -40.19 27.26 -8.95
N SER A 102 -40.26 26.12 -9.65
CA SER A 102 -41.16 25.92 -10.80
C SER A 102 -41.98 24.62 -10.66
N ILE A 103 -43.09 24.55 -11.41
CA ILE A 103 -43.89 23.31 -11.48
C ILE A 103 -43.12 22.27 -12.32
N PRO A 104 -42.92 21.04 -11.83
CA PRO A 104 -42.16 20.02 -12.54
C PRO A 104 -42.72 19.73 -13.94
N SER A 105 -41.92 20.00 -14.97
CA SER A 105 -42.21 19.66 -16.36
C SER A 105 -40.91 19.47 -17.15
N ARG A 106 -40.98 18.84 -18.33
CA ARG A 106 -39.82 18.71 -19.22
C ARG A 106 -39.30 20.09 -19.65
N GLN A 107 -40.21 21.01 -19.96
CA GLN A 107 -39.86 22.37 -20.34
C GLN A 107 -39.15 23.10 -19.19
N ALA A 108 -39.71 23.06 -17.97
CA ALA A 108 -39.09 23.68 -16.79
C ALA A 108 -37.72 23.07 -16.47
N THR A 109 -37.50 21.79 -16.76
CA THR A 109 -36.19 21.13 -16.59
C THR A 109 -35.15 21.72 -17.54
N GLU A 110 -35.47 21.85 -18.83
CA GLU A 110 -34.53 22.46 -19.79
C GLU A 110 -34.26 23.93 -19.46
N GLU A 111 -35.29 24.71 -19.10
CA GLU A 111 -35.13 26.11 -18.67
C GLU A 111 -34.23 26.24 -17.43
N THR A 112 -34.40 25.34 -16.45
CA THR A 112 -33.55 25.28 -15.25
C THR A 112 -32.10 25.01 -15.62
N LEU A 113 -31.86 24.04 -16.51
CA LEU A 113 -30.51 23.67 -16.93
C LEU A 113 -29.85 24.79 -17.74
N GLU A 114 -30.55 25.42 -18.67
CA GLU A 114 -30.06 26.56 -19.47
C GLU A 114 -29.70 27.76 -18.58
N THR A 115 -30.57 28.08 -17.63
CA THR A 115 -30.34 29.17 -16.66
C THR A 115 -29.08 28.92 -15.83
N LEU A 116 -28.92 27.70 -15.31
CA LEU A 116 -27.71 27.34 -14.56
C LEU A 116 -26.48 27.26 -15.44
N SER A 117 -26.62 26.80 -16.68
CA SER A 117 -25.54 26.74 -17.66
C SER A 117 -24.94 28.12 -17.89
N SER A 118 -25.81 29.11 -18.11
CA SER A 118 -25.41 30.51 -18.29
C SER A 118 -24.77 31.09 -17.03
N ALA A 119 -25.37 30.85 -15.85
CA ALA A 119 -24.84 31.34 -14.58
C ALA A 119 -23.46 30.75 -14.25
N LEU A 120 -23.29 29.44 -14.39
CA LEU A 120 -22.02 28.75 -14.14
C LEU A 120 -20.95 29.15 -15.16
N THR A 121 -21.34 29.38 -16.42
CA THR A 121 -20.39 29.85 -17.45
C THR A 121 -19.76 31.18 -17.06
N GLN A 122 -20.57 32.10 -16.54
CA GLN A 122 -20.10 33.40 -16.06
C GLN A 122 -19.28 33.29 -14.76
N GLU A 123 -19.75 32.50 -13.79
CA GLU A 123 -19.09 32.35 -12.49
C GLU A 123 -17.71 31.68 -12.59
N LEU A 124 -17.60 30.65 -13.44
CA LEU A 124 -16.39 29.85 -13.58
C LEU A 124 -15.44 30.39 -14.67
N ASN A 125 -15.86 31.40 -15.44
CA ASN A 125 -15.14 31.88 -16.63
C ASN A 125 -14.77 30.75 -17.61
N GLN A 126 -15.64 29.76 -17.76
CA GLN A 126 -15.47 28.59 -18.61
C GLN A 126 -16.81 28.19 -19.20
N GLU A 127 -16.86 27.78 -20.47
CA GLU A 127 -18.10 27.31 -21.09
C GLU A 127 -18.68 26.08 -20.37
N VAL A 128 -19.88 26.23 -19.81
CA VAL A 128 -20.69 25.16 -19.25
C VAL A 128 -21.94 25.03 -20.12
N LEU A 129 -22.23 23.81 -20.55
CA LEU A 129 -23.40 23.47 -21.37
C LEU A 129 -24.43 22.70 -20.52
N PRO A 130 -25.73 22.73 -20.87
CA PRO A 130 -26.79 22.04 -20.10
C PRO A 130 -26.51 20.54 -19.90
N HIS A 131 -25.90 19.90 -20.90
CA HIS A 131 -25.55 18.50 -20.83
C HIS A 131 -24.42 18.22 -19.81
N HIS A 132 -23.46 19.15 -19.61
CA HIS A 132 -22.43 19.04 -18.57
C HIS A 132 -23.04 19.04 -17.17
N ILE A 133 -24.10 19.83 -16.96
CA ILE A 133 -24.83 19.85 -15.70
C ILE A 133 -25.55 18.52 -15.50
N ARG A 134 -26.23 18.03 -16.53
CA ARG A 134 -26.99 16.77 -16.48
C ARG A 134 -26.10 15.57 -16.12
N THR A 135 -24.94 15.44 -16.75
CA THR A 135 -23.97 14.37 -16.44
C THR A 135 -23.29 14.61 -15.09
N GLY A 136 -22.96 15.86 -14.76
CA GLY A 136 -22.27 16.24 -13.52
C GLY A 136 -23.06 15.94 -12.24
N LEU A 137 -24.40 15.91 -12.28
CA LEU A 137 -25.27 15.69 -11.11
C LEU A 137 -24.88 14.45 -10.28
N TYR A 138 -24.48 13.38 -10.97
CA TYR A 138 -24.15 12.08 -10.37
C TYR A 138 -22.78 11.56 -10.82
N ALA A 139 -21.89 12.45 -11.29
CA ALA A 139 -20.54 12.08 -11.72
C ALA A 139 -19.68 11.52 -10.57
N ASP A 140 -20.08 11.72 -9.31
CA ASP A 140 -19.43 11.16 -8.12
C ASP A 140 -19.69 9.65 -7.93
N LEU A 141 -20.78 9.12 -8.52
CA LEU A 141 -21.07 7.69 -8.51
C LEU A 141 -19.99 6.93 -9.28
N GLN A 142 -19.57 5.79 -8.74
CA GLN A 142 -18.43 5.04 -9.27
C GLN A 142 -18.60 4.66 -10.75
N GLU A 143 -19.80 4.27 -11.16
CA GLU A 143 -20.12 3.91 -12.55
C GLU A 143 -20.06 5.09 -13.52
N ASN A 144 -20.24 6.33 -13.05
CA ASN A 144 -20.28 7.53 -13.89
C ASN A 144 -18.92 8.23 -14.01
N ARG A 145 -17.91 7.78 -13.26
CA ARG A 145 -16.55 8.32 -13.37
C ARG A 145 -16.01 8.06 -14.76
N ILE A 146 -15.29 9.03 -15.31
CA ILE A 146 -14.75 8.97 -16.66
C ILE A 146 -13.33 8.40 -16.62
N LEU A 147 -13.03 7.45 -17.52
CA LEU A 147 -11.66 7.00 -17.76
C LEU A 147 -10.90 8.09 -18.50
N THR A 148 -10.17 8.94 -17.77
CA THR A 148 -9.48 10.10 -18.37
C THR A 148 -8.06 9.78 -18.83
N GLN A 149 -7.39 8.83 -18.17
CA GLN A 149 -6.05 8.39 -18.56
C GLN A 149 -5.95 6.87 -18.51
N TYR A 150 -5.23 6.31 -19.48
CA TYR A 150 -4.90 4.90 -19.54
C TYR A 150 -3.45 4.75 -20.01
N GLU A 151 -2.65 4.03 -19.22
CA GLU A 151 -1.28 3.66 -19.57
C GLU A 151 -1.26 2.20 -20.02
N ASP A 152 -1.25 1.99 -21.32
CA ASP A 152 -1.30 0.70 -21.98
C ASP A 152 -0.05 -0.15 -21.66
N PRO A 153 -0.17 -1.26 -20.90
CA PRO A 153 0.95 -2.15 -20.67
C PRO A 153 1.15 -3.10 -21.86
N ALA A 154 2.37 -3.60 -22.04
CA ALA A 154 2.58 -4.81 -22.83
C ALA A 154 1.83 -6.00 -22.19
N ALA A 155 1.23 -6.87 -23.01
CA ALA A 155 0.51 -8.06 -22.53
C ALA A 155 1.34 -8.91 -21.57
N GLU A 156 2.61 -9.16 -21.89
CA GLU A 156 3.52 -9.93 -21.02
C GLU A 156 3.70 -9.25 -19.65
N ALA A 157 3.83 -7.92 -19.63
CA ALA A 157 3.96 -7.16 -18.39
C ALA A 157 2.68 -7.29 -17.53
N LEU A 158 1.50 -7.29 -18.15
CA LEU A 158 0.23 -7.52 -17.45
C LEU A 158 0.14 -8.94 -16.87
N LEU A 159 0.58 -9.96 -17.60
CA LEU A 159 0.63 -11.35 -17.11
C LEU A 159 1.63 -11.52 -15.96
N HIS A 160 2.81 -10.90 -16.04
CA HIS A 160 3.77 -10.84 -14.95
C HIS A 160 3.17 -10.15 -13.71
N ARG A 161 2.48 -9.03 -13.90
CA ARG A 161 1.78 -8.28 -12.86
C ARG A 161 0.67 -9.12 -12.19
N TYR A 162 -0.05 -9.93 -12.97
CA TYR A 162 -1.04 -10.87 -12.48
C TYR A 162 -0.41 -11.97 -11.64
N ASN A 163 0.63 -12.63 -12.14
CA ASN A 163 1.35 -13.68 -11.43
C ASN A 163 1.91 -13.19 -10.10
N LEU A 164 2.52 -12.00 -10.08
CA LEU A 164 2.96 -11.35 -8.85
C LEU A 164 1.79 -11.11 -7.89
N SER A 165 0.67 -10.57 -8.41
CA SER A 165 -0.51 -10.27 -7.59
C SER A 165 -1.17 -11.52 -6.98
N GLN A 166 -1.13 -12.67 -7.67
CA GLN A 166 -1.60 -13.95 -7.13
C GLN A 166 -0.79 -14.38 -5.91
N VAL A 167 0.54 -14.23 -5.97
CA VAL A 167 1.43 -14.55 -4.84
C VAL A 167 1.26 -13.53 -3.70
N GLN A 168 1.16 -12.24 -4.02
CA GLN A 168 0.90 -11.18 -3.03
C GLN A 168 -0.37 -11.48 -2.20
N GLY A 169 -1.41 -11.99 -2.83
CA GLY A 169 -2.66 -12.35 -2.17
C GLY A 169 -2.57 -13.47 -1.13
N ILE A 170 -1.52 -14.32 -1.21
CA ILE A 170 -1.27 -15.37 -0.20
C ILE A 170 -1.02 -14.73 1.18
N PHE A 171 -0.31 -13.60 1.22
CA PHE A 171 0.10 -12.95 2.46
C PHE A 171 -1.03 -12.27 3.24
N TYR A 172 -2.22 -12.12 2.64
CA TYR A 172 -3.40 -11.61 3.35
C TYR A 172 -3.80 -12.50 4.53
N ARG A 173 -3.39 -13.77 4.52
CA ARG A 173 -3.68 -14.78 5.54
C ARG A 173 -2.44 -15.25 6.30
N ALA A 174 -1.30 -14.57 6.14
CA ALA A 174 -0.08 -14.95 6.85
C ALA A 174 -0.21 -14.66 8.36
N SER A 175 0.16 -15.63 9.19
CA SER A 175 0.38 -15.42 10.63
C SER A 175 1.83 -15.10 10.94
N HIS A 176 2.74 -15.63 10.14
CA HIS A 176 4.17 -15.49 10.32
C HIS A 176 4.88 -15.63 8.98
N MET A 177 5.96 -14.89 8.78
CA MET A 177 6.79 -14.97 7.59
C MET A 177 8.27 -14.83 7.96
N THR A 178 9.11 -15.66 7.37
CA THR A 178 10.57 -15.60 7.52
C THR A 178 11.19 -15.44 6.15
N ILE A 179 12.04 -14.43 6.00
CA ILE A 179 12.85 -14.20 4.81
C ILE A 179 14.31 -14.41 5.18
N ASN A 180 14.97 -15.37 4.56
CA ASN A 180 16.42 -15.50 4.64
C ASN A 180 17.01 -14.80 3.42
N ALA A 181 17.52 -13.59 3.61
CA ALA A 181 18.28 -12.86 2.60
C ALA A 181 19.76 -13.21 2.76
N HIS A 182 20.21 -14.24 2.04
CA HIS A 182 21.61 -14.70 2.03
C HIS A 182 22.57 -13.58 1.59
N ARG A 183 23.88 -13.82 1.52
CA ARG A 183 24.86 -12.81 1.11
C ARG A 183 24.49 -12.10 -0.21
N ASN A 184 24.23 -10.79 -0.13
CA ASN A 184 23.90 -9.87 -1.23
C ASN A 184 24.78 -8.62 -1.13
N VAL A 185 24.72 -7.74 -2.14
CA VAL A 185 25.44 -6.45 -2.08
C VAL A 185 24.76 -5.48 -1.09
N PRO A 186 25.51 -4.61 -0.39
CA PRO A 186 24.96 -3.73 0.65
C PRO A 186 23.77 -2.87 0.21
N GLY A 187 23.78 -2.38 -1.04
CA GLY A 187 22.68 -1.58 -1.58
C GLY A 187 21.34 -2.33 -1.65
N GLN A 188 21.35 -3.65 -1.87
CA GLN A 188 20.12 -4.46 -1.92
C GLN A 188 19.53 -4.65 -0.52
N TYR A 189 20.36 -4.84 0.51
CA TYR A 189 19.88 -4.89 1.89
C TYR A 189 19.29 -3.56 2.33
N LYS A 190 20.00 -2.46 2.04
CA LYS A 190 19.50 -1.11 2.32
C LYS A 190 18.13 -0.88 1.68
N LEU A 191 17.97 -1.30 0.43
CA LEU A 191 16.70 -1.20 -0.29
C LEU A 191 15.60 -2.03 0.39
N LEU A 192 15.87 -3.30 0.70
CA LEU A 192 14.91 -4.20 1.35
C LEU A 192 14.48 -3.63 2.72
N PHE A 193 15.43 -3.24 3.55
CA PHE A 193 15.16 -2.67 4.87
C PHE A 193 14.37 -1.37 4.79
N ARG A 194 14.65 -0.52 3.80
CA ARG A 194 13.84 0.68 3.56
C ARG A 194 12.38 0.31 3.32
N TYR A 195 12.10 -0.71 2.50
CA TYR A 195 10.72 -1.17 2.29
C TYR A 195 10.07 -1.80 3.54
N LEU A 196 10.84 -2.48 4.40
CA LEU A 196 10.30 -2.96 5.69
C LEU A 196 9.80 -1.80 6.56
N LYS A 197 10.58 -0.71 6.64
CA LYS A 197 10.22 0.51 7.37
C LYS A 197 9.09 1.28 6.69
N LEU A 198 9.14 1.41 5.37
CA LEU A 198 8.12 2.04 4.52
C LEU A 198 6.72 1.46 4.77
N PHE A 199 6.64 0.14 4.81
CA PHE A 199 5.39 -0.60 5.04
C PHE A 199 5.08 -0.81 6.52
N GLN A 200 5.93 -0.26 7.40
CA GLN A 200 5.80 -0.28 8.85
C GLN A 200 5.58 -1.70 9.39
N LEU A 201 6.38 -2.64 8.88
CA LEU A 201 6.25 -4.04 9.23
C LEU A 201 6.87 -4.32 10.60
N MET A 202 6.20 -5.17 11.39
CA MET A 202 6.73 -5.66 12.66
C MET A 202 7.79 -6.71 12.36
N THR A 203 9.04 -6.27 12.30
CA THR A 203 10.17 -7.10 11.90
C THR A 203 11.17 -7.30 13.03
N TYR A 204 11.86 -8.43 12.98
CA TYR A 204 13.03 -8.72 13.78
C TYR A 204 14.12 -9.26 12.85
N ILE A 205 15.31 -8.67 12.90
CA ILE A 205 16.38 -8.89 11.92
C ILE A 205 17.60 -9.45 12.63
N GLU A 206 18.03 -10.63 12.19
CA GLU A 206 19.17 -11.37 12.71
C GLU A 206 20.24 -11.53 11.62
N GLY A 207 21.51 -11.61 12.02
CA GLY A 207 22.63 -11.79 11.10
C GLY A 207 23.43 -10.53 10.80
N ASP A 208 24.25 -10.60 9.76
CA ASP A 208 25.23 -9.57 9.40
C ASP A 208 25.42 -9.50 7.87
N ALA A 209 26.18 -8.51 7.40
CA ALA A 209 26.39 -8.29 5.98
C ALA A 209 27.23 -9.40 5.29
N ASP A 210 28.02 -10.17 6.05
CA ASP A 210 28.90 -11.21 5.52
C ASP A 210 28.16 -12.52 5.29
N HIS A 211 27.30 -12.92 6.23
CA HIS A 211 26.50 -14.15 6.18
C HIS A 211 25.11 -13.94 5.55
N GLY A 212 24.59 -12.71 5.63
CA GLY A 212 23.24 -12.34 5.28
C GLY A 212 22.32 -12.22 6.50
N PHE A 213 21.06 -11.88 6.22
CA PHE A 213 20.08 -11.54 7.23
C PHE A 213 18.88 -12.50 7.23
N THR A 214 18.45 -12.88 8.42
CA THR A 214 17.16 -13.55 8.65
C THR A 214 16.19 -12.51 9.17
N ILE A 215 15.15 -12.23 8.39
CA ILE A 215 14.12 -11.26 8.70
C ILE A 215 12.86 -12.02 9.07
N THR A 216 12.47 -11.91 10.32
CA THR A 216 11.23 -12.46 10.85
C THR A 216 10.17 -11.38 10.86
N ILE A 217 9.00 -11.67 10.27
CA ILE A 217 7.89 -10.73 10.11
C ILE A 217 6.64 -11.37 10.71
N ASP A 218 6.06 -10.70 11.68
CA ASP A 218 4.76 -11.08 12.22
C ASP A 218 3.67 -10.78 11.19
N GLY A 219 2.72 -11.71 10.99
CA GLY A 219 1.67 -11.62 9.97
C GLY A 219 0.35 -11.03 10.47
N PRO A 220 -0.57 -10.59 9.59
CA PRO A 220 -1.85 -9.98 9.96
C PRO A 220 -2.72 -10.83 10.88
N THR A 221 -2.68 -12.16 10.78
CA THR A 221 -3.52 -13.05 11.61
C THR A 221 -2.93 -13.30 12.99
N SER A 222 -1.69 -12.88 13.25
CA SER A 222 -1.10 -12.87 14.60
C SER A 222 -1.55 -11.69 15.47
N LEU A 223 -2.17 -10.67 14.86
CA LEU A 223 -2.70 -9.51 15.58
C LEU A 223 -3.98 -9.90 16.34
N PHE A 224 -4.19 -9.31 17.52
CA PHE A 224 -5.41 -9.51 18.34
C PHE A 224 -6.72 -9.30 17.56
N LYS A 225 -6.68 -8.51 16.48
CA LYS A 225 -7.71 -8.46 15.44
C LYS A 225 -7.01 -8.59 14.08
N PRO A 226 -7.38 -9.57 13.24
CA PRO A 226 -6.85 -9.66 11.88
C PRO A 226 -7.02 -8.35 11.12
N SER A 227 -5.89 -7.76 10.68
CA SER A 227 -5.89 -6.48 9.97
C SER A 227 -5.65 -6.71 8.48
N THR A 228 -6.68 -6.48 7.67
CA THR A 228 -6.55 -6.49 6.20
C THR A 228 -5.52 -5.48 5.71
N ARG A 229 -5.43 -4.32 6.37
CA ARG A 229 -4.45 -3.26 6.06
C ARG A 229 -3.01 -3.74 6.23
N TYR A 230 -2.73 -4.48 7.30
CA TYR A 230 -1.38 -4.98 7.56
C TYR A 230 -1.02 -6.16 6.64
N GLY A 231 -1.98 -7.03 6.31
CA GLY A 231 -1.78 -8.07 5.30
C GLY A 231 -1.44 -7.49 3.92
N LEU A 232 -2.08 -6.39 3.53
CA LEU A 232 -1.73 -5.64 2.33
C LEU A 232 -0.33 -5.02 2.41
N ALA A 233 0.10 -4.55 3.59
CA ALA A 233 1.45 -4.01 3.79
C ALA A 233 2.53 -5.08 3.58
N ILE A 234 2.34 -6.29 4.12
CA ILE A 234 3.24 -7.43 3.87
C ILE A 234 3.25 -7.79 2.38
N ALA A 235 2.08 -7.84 1.75
CA ALA A 235 1.98 -8.15 0.32
C ALA A 235 2.76 -7.15 -0.57
N LYS A 236 2.83 -5.87 -0.18
CA LYS A 236 3.63 -4.84 -0.86
C LYS A 236 5.15 -5.05 -0.73
N LEU A 237 5.61 -5.83 0.25
CA LEU A 237 7.04 -6.13 0.42
C LEU A 237 7.57 -7.06 -0.69
N LEU A 238 6.76 -7.99 -1.19
CA LEU A 238 7.23 -8.98 -2.17
C LEU A 238 7.90 -8.34 -3.41
N PRO A 239 7.31 -7.35 -4.09
CA PRO A 239 7.98 -6.65 -5.20
C PRO A 239 9.35 -6.06 -4.84
N ALA A 240 9.54 -5.60 -3.60
CA ALA A 240 10.82 -5.10 -3.13
C ALA A 240 11.83 -6.23 -2.89
N LEU A 241 11.39 -7.36 -2.34
CA LEU A 241 12.21 -8.56 -2.15
C LEU A 241 12.77 -9.08 -3.48
N LEU A 242 12.04 -8.94 -4.58
CA LEU A 242 12.49 -9.32 -5.91
C LEU A 242 13.67 -8.49 -6.45
N HIS A 243 14.05 -7.38 -5.82
CA HIS A 243 15.29 -6.67 -6.13
C HIS A 243 16.53 -7.28 -5.47
N VAL A 244 16.34 -8.24 -4.54
CA VAL A 244 17.41 -8.96 -3.85
C VAL A 244 17.73 -10.23 -4.62
N THR A 245 19.01 -10.52 -4.81
CA THR A 245 19.44 -11.60 -5.74
C THR A 245 19.41 -13.00 -5.15
N LYS A 246 19.62 -13.16 -3.85
CA LYS A 246 19.64 -14.47 -3.18
C LYS A 246 18.78 -14.43 -1.93
N TRP A 247 17.65 -15.14 -1.95
CA TRP A 247 16.74 -15.18 -0.83
C TRP A 247 15.83 -16.41 -0.84
N SER A 248 15.36 -16.79 0.34
CA SER A 248 14.25 -17.73 0.51
C SER A 248 13.22 -17.14 1.47
N LEU A 249 11.95 -17.42 1.20
CA LEU A 249 10.80 -16.97 1.96
C LEU A 249 9.98 -18.18 2.37
N LYS A 250 9.58 -18.21 3.64
CA LYS A 250 8.59 -19.16 4.17
C LYS A 250 7.50 -18.39 4.90
N ALA A 251 6.25 -18.75 4.68
CA ALA A 251 5.11 -18.17 5.36
C ALA A 251 4.22 -19.26 5.95
N THR A 252 3.79 -19.03 7.18
CA THR A 252 2.73 -19.80 7.84
C THR A 252 1.43 -19.03 7.67
N LEU A 253 0.39 -19.73 7.26
CA LEU A 253 -0.90 -19.18 6.88
C LEU A 253 -1.98 -19.72 7.81
N GLN A 254 -2.94 -18.88 8.14
CA GLN A 254 -4.11 -19.27 8.93
C GLN A 254 -5.38 -19.04 8.12
N LYS A 255 -6.14 -20.12 7.90
CA LYS A 255 -7.44 -20.06 7.23
C LYS A 255 -8.50 -20.62 8.14
N ARG A 256 -9.56 -19.84 8.36
CA ARG A 256 -10.76 -20.34 9.02
C ARG A 256 -11.55 -21.18 8.03
N ASP A 257 -11.88 -22.41 8.42
CA ASP A 257 -12.76 -23.27 7.67
C ASP A 257 -14.19 -22.67 7.69
N PRO A 258 -14.81 -22.40 6.53
CA PRO A 258 -16.15 -21.82 6.47
C PRO A 258 -17.24 -22.69 7.11
N TYR A 259 -17.06 -24.01 7.12
CA TYR A 259 -18.11 -24.95 7.54
C TYR A 259 -18.14 -25.18 9.05
N ASN A 260 -16.97 -25.42 9.66
CA ASN A 260 -16.88 -25.74 11.10
C ASN A 260 -16.18 -24.65 11.92
N GLY A 261 -15.68 -23.59 11.28
CA GLY A 261 -15.03 -22.47 11.94
C GLY A 261 -13.65 -22.76 12.51
N THR A 262 -13.10 -23.96 12.30
CA THR A 262 -11.77 -24.35 12.80
C THR A 262 -10.66 -23.61 12.06
N LEU A 263 -9.56 -23.31 12.77
CA LEU A 263 -8.36 -22.73 12.18
C LEU A 263 -7.51 -23.85 11.58
N LYS A 264 -7.30 -23.79 10.27
CA LYS A 264 -6.36 -24.65 9.55
C LYS A 264 -5.07 -23.88 9.28
N THR A 265 -3.96 -24.52 9.59
CA THR A 265 -2.62 -24.03 9.26
C THR A 265 -2.26 -24.48 7.85
N GLY A 266 -1.68 -23.57 7.08
CA GLY A 266 -1.07 -23.89 5.79
C GLY A 266 0.29 -23.24 5.66
N HIS A 267 1.03 -23.64 4.64
CA HIS A 267 2.39 -23.19 4.39
C HIS A 267 2.55 -22.67 2.96
N PHE A 268 3.46 -21.72 2.78
CA PHE A 268 3.88 -21.24 1.48
C PHE A 268 5.38 -21.00 1.50
N ALA A 269 6.07 -21.43 0.44
CA ALA A 269 7.49 -21.21 0.27
C ALA A 269 7.78 -20.60 -1.11
N LEU A 270 8.81 -19.77 -1.17
CA LEU A 270 9.26 -19.12 -2.40
C LEU A 270 10.76 -18.82 -2.28
N ASP A 271 11.47 -18.77 -3.41
CA ASP A 271 12.89 -18.42 -3.46
C ASP A 271 13.21 -17.48 -4.63
N ASP A 272 14.48 -17.08 -4.73
CA ASP A 272 14.97 -16.20 -5.81
C ASP A 272 14.78 -16.76 -7.22
N LYS A 273 14.50 -18.06 -7.38
CA LYS A 273 14.25 -18.72 -8.68
C LYS A 273 12.77 -18.76 -9.05
N CYS A 274 11.91 -18.07 -8.30
CA CYS A 274 10.48 -18.05 -8.55
C CYS A 274 10.09 -17.50 -9.94
N GLY A 275 10.94 -16.72 -10.60
CA GLY A 275 10.65 -16.13 -11.92
C GLY A 275 9.48 -15.14 -11.91
N LEU A 276 9.17 -14.56 -10.75
CA LEU A 276 8.28 -13.40 -10.65
C LEU A 276 9.04 -12.14 -11.07
N VAL A 277 8.32 -11.20 -11.68
CA VAL A 277 8.89 -9.92 -12.13
C VAL A 277 8.31 -8.81 -11.28
N THR A 278 9.18 -7.97 -10.74
CA THR A 278 8.77 -6.80 -9.98
C THR A 278 8.32 -5.67 -10.91
N HIS A 279 7.34 -4.92 -10.44
CA HIS A 279 6.88 -3.68 -11.06
C HIS A 279 7.45 -2.45 -10.34
N TYR A 280 8.28 -2.65 -9.31
CA TYR A 280 8.95 -1.55 -8.64
C TYR A 280 10.16 -1.12 -9.48
N PRO A 281 10.37 0.19 -9.69
CA PRO A 281 11.51 0.70 -10.42
C PRO A 281 12.82 0.42 -9.68
N ALA A 282 13.87 0.06 -10.41
CA ALA A 282 15.19 -0.14 -9.83
C ALA A 282 15.74 1.18 -9.24
N GLY A 283 16.37 1.11 -8.07
CA GLY A 283 17.08 2.24 -7.44
C GLY A 283 16.18 3.36 -6.89
N LYS A 284 14.87 3.32 -7.12
CA LYS A 284 13.91 4.25 -6.53
C LYS A 284 13.09 3.52 -5.49
N THR A 285 13.24 3.91 -4.23
CA THR A 285 12.21 3.58 -3.25
C THR A 285 10.99 4.42 -3.54
N TYR A 286 9.84 3.76 -3.63
CA TYR A 286 8.55 4.43 -3.68
C TYR A 286 8.54 5.47 -2.55
N ASP A 287 8.57 6.76 -2.86
CA ASP A 287 8.54 7.81 -1.84
C ASP A 287 7.26 7.59 -1.03
N SER A 288 7.36 7.11 0.21
CA SER A 288 6.15 6.91 1.00
C SER A 288 5.60 8.27 1.39
N MET A 289 4.32 8.46 1.12
CA MET A 289 3.55 9.60 1.61
C MET A 289 3.65 9.78 3.15
N VAL A 290 4.03 8.75 3.92
CA VAL A 290 4.08 8.82 5.39
C VAL A 290 5.39 9.43 5.88
N GLU A 291 6.55 8.91 5.46
CA GLU A 291 7.86 9.48 5.80
C GLU A 291 8.02 10.85 5.14
N GLU A 292 7.54 11.00 3.91
CA GLU A 292 7.48 12.29 3.21
C GLU A 292 6.61 13.29 3.98
N SER A 293 5.50 12.87 4.60
CA SER A 293 4.69 13.79 5.43
C SER A 293 5.38 14.21 6.72
N PHE A 294 6.26 13.39 7.29
CA PHE A 294 7.05 13.79 8.46
C PHE A 294 8.20 14.70 8.03
N ALA A 295 8.94 14.33 6.98
CA ALA A 295 10.00 15.15 6.40
C ALA A 295 9.50 16.53 5.95
N LYS A 296 8.39 16.62 5.20
CA LYS A 296 7.77 17.90 4.82
C LYS A 296 7.38 18.76 6.02
N ARG A 297 6.90 18.14 7.10
CA ARG A 297 6.59 18.86 8.36
C ARG A 297 7.84 19.25 9.13
N TRP A 298 8.93 18.48 9.00
CA TRP A 298 10.23 18.80 9.57
C TRP A 298 10.83 20.03 8.89
N ASP A 299 10.88 20.02 7.55
CA ASP A 299 11.42 21.11 6.74
C ASP A 299 10.69 22.44 7.00
N SER A 300 9.38 22.38 7.28
CA SER A 300 8.59 23.58 7.62
C SER A 300 8.91 24.19 9.00
N GLN A 301 9.64 23.48 9.88
CA GLN A 301 10.08 24.02 11.16
C GLN A 301 11.28 24.97 11.03
N LYS A 302 11.99 24.98 9.89
CA LYS A 302 13.17 25.83 9.63
C LYS A 302 14.21 25.78 10.76
N THR A 303 14.60 24.57 11.16
CA THR A 303 15.60 24.36 12.23
C THR A 303 16.99 24.13 11.66
N GLY A 304 18.01 24.22 12.51
CA GLY A 304 19.38 23.82 12.15
C GLY A 304 19.57 22.31 12.03
N TRP A 305 18.59 21.50 12.44
CA TRP A 305 18.66 20.04 12.42
C TRP A 305 18.24 19.47 11.06
N ILE A 306 19.14 18.71 10.45
CA ILE A 306 18.94 18.00 9.18
C ILE A 306 18.40 16.61 9.48
N LEU A 307 17.27 16.26 8.86
CA LEU A 307 16.66 14.93 8.97
C LEU A 307 17.19 14.02 7.85
N GLU A 308 18.10 13.12 8.18
CA GLU A 308 18.60 12.07 7.30
C GLU A 308 17.71 10.81 7.39
N ARG A 309 17.34 10.27 6.24
CA ARG A 309 16.54 9.03 6.15
C ARG A 309 17.41 7.77 6.13
N GLU A 310 18.63 7.89 5.65
CA GLU A 310 19.55 6.75 5.60
C GLU A 310 20.27 6.64 6.94
N VAL A 311 19.90 5.64 7.72
CA VAL A 311 20.54 5.37 9.01
C VAL A 311 21.47 4.18 8.86
N GLU A 312 22.65 4.28 9.48
CA GLU A 312 23.56 3.15 9.60
C GLU A 312 22.91 2.04 10.45
N LEU A 313 23.22 0.79 10.10
CA LEU A 313 22.78 -0.36 10.85
C LEU A 313 23.50 -0.38 12.19
N ILE A 314 22.77 -0.53 13.29
CA ILE A 314 23.37 -0.69 14.61
C ILE A 314 23.56 -2.20 14.84
N PRO A 315 24.81 -2.70 14.81
CA PRO A 315 25.07 -4.11 15.03
C PRO A 315 24.83 -4.46 16.50
N LEU A 316 24.17 -5.59 16.74
CA LEU A 316 23.95 -6.16 18.06
C LEU A 316 24.43 -7.62 18.04
N PRO A 317 24.83 -8.21 19.17
CA PRO A 317 25.16 -9.64 19.22
C PRO A 317 23.99 -10.50 18.70
N GLY A 318 24.14 -11.06 17.50
CA GLY A 318 23.15 -11.90 16.82
C GLY A 318 21.98 -11.16 16.15
N SER A 319 21.92 -9.82 16.19
CA SER A 319 20.82 -9.07 15.55
C SER A 319 21.25 -7.69 15.06
N VAL A 320 20.35 -7.01 14.34
CA VAL A 320 20.58 -5.63 13.90
C VAL A 320 19.38 -4.77 14.25
N MET A 321 19.66 -3.56 14.74
CA MET A 321 18.65 -2.51 14.89
C MET A 321 18.78 -1.52 13.75
N ILE A 322 17.64 -1.14 13.18
CA ILE A 322 17.54 -0.19 12.07
C ILE A 322 16.67 0.97 12.56
N PRO A 323 17.26 2.13 12.90
CA PRO A 323 16.46 3.31 13.26
C PRO A 323 15.70 3.87 12.04
N ASP A 324 14.63 4.62 12.28
CA ASP A 324 13.81 5.22 11.22
C ASP A 324 14.45 6.48 10.62
N PHE A 325 15.07 7.32 11.45
CA PHE A 325 15.72 8.56 11.02
C PHE A 325 17.01 8.81 11.80
N ARG A 326 17.88 9.62 11.20
CA ARG A 326 19.01 10.26 11.85
C ARG A 326 18.84 11.77 11.78
N LEU A 327 19.10 12.45 12.89
CA LEU A 327 18.96 13.88 13.07
C LEU A 327 20.37 14.43 13.27
N VAL A 328 20.86 15.26 12.35
CA VAL A 328 22.22 15.79 12.38
C VAL A 328 22.17 17.30 12.54
N HIS A 329 22.95 17.85 13.47
CA HIS A 329 23.11 19.29 13.62
C HIS A 329 24.51 19.74 13.14
N PRO A 330 24.65 20.91 12.49
CA PRO A 330 25.93 21.42 11.99
C PRO A 330 27.02 21.59 13.06
N ASP A 331 26.68 21.61 14.35
CA ASP A 331 27.65 21.66 15.45
C ASP A 331 28.27 20.30 15.81
N GLY A 332 27.91 19.25 15.08
CA GLY A 332 28.44 17.90 15.24
C GLY A 332 27.60 16.97 16.12
N ARG A 333 26.50 17.46 16.71
CA ARG A 333 25.55 16.58 17.42
C ARG A 333 24.74 15.75 16.42
N ASP A 334 24.53 14.48 16.73
CA ASP A 334 23.60 13.63 16.01
C ASP A 334 22.76 12.75 16.95
N PHE A 335 21.54 12.44 16.52
CA PHE A 335 20.61 11.57 17.24
C PHE A 335 19.94 10.59 16.29
N LEU A 336 19.68 9.38 16.76
CA LEU A 336 18.92 8.36 16.04
C LEU A 336 17.49 8.37 16.57
N LEU A 337 16.51 8.34 15.67
CA LEU A 337 15.09 8.36 16.01
C LEU A 337 14.43 7.07 15.53
N GLU A 338 13.81 6.34 16.46
CA GLU A 338 13.00 5.15 16.17
C GLU A 338 11.56 5.38 16.62
N ILE A 339 10.60 5.10 15.73
CA ILE A 339 9.17 5.27 15.96
C ILE A 339 8.54 3.92 16.27
N VAL A 340 7.94 3.80 17.45
CA VAL A 340 7.26 2.60 17.95
C VAL A 340 5.74 2.83 17.90
N GLY A 341 5.10 2.35 16.84
CA GLY A 341 3.66 2.54 16.59
C GLY A 341 2.77 1.30 16.75
N PHE A 342 3.34 0.09 16.80
CA PHE A 342 2.57 -1.16 16.81
C PHE A 342 2.58 -1.85 18.16
N TRP A 343 1.41 -2.37 18.54
CA TRP A 343 1.23 -3.09 19.80
C TRP A 343 1.19 -4.60 19.57
N ARG A 344 2.26 -5.28 19.99
CA ARG A 344 2.29 -6.72 20.25
C ARG A 344 3.34 -7.01 21.33
N PRO A 345 3.01 -7.75 22.41
CA PRO A 345 3.95 -8.01 23.52
C PRO A 345 5.30 -8.55 23.06
N ASP A 346 5.34 -9.66 22.32
CA ASP A 346 6.60 -10.29 21.88
C ASP A 346 7.46 -9.36 21.02
N TYR A 347 6.83 -8.61 20.12
CA TYR A 347 7.51 -7.63 19.26
C TYR A 347 8.12 -6.50 20.08
N LEU A 348 7.35 -5.94 21.01
CA LEU A 348 7.83 -4.87 21.89
C LEU A 348 8.97 -5.39 22.79
N GLN A 349 8.85 -6.60 23.33
CA GLN A 349 9.92 -7.21 24.14
C GLN A 349 11.24 -7.32 23.37
N LYS A 350 11.20 -7.85 22.13
CA LYS A 350 12.38 -7.95 21.26
C LYS A 350 12.94 -6.58 20.91
N LYS A 351 12.08 -5.62 20.56
CA LYS A 351 12.50 -4.25 20.20
C LYS A 351 13.18 -3.55 21.38
N PHE A 352 12.57 -3.55 22.56
CA PHE A 352 13.17 -2.90 23.73
C PHE A 352 14.40 -3.66 24.26
N TYR A 353 14.52 -4.96 24.00
CA TYR A 353 15.76 -5.69 24.21
C TYR A 353 16.89 -5.20 23.29
N GLN A 354 16.62 -4.94 22.01
CA GLN A 354 17.58 -4.35 21.09
C GLN A 354 18.03 -2.96 21.53
N VAL A 355 17.08 -2.11 21.94
CA VAL A 355 17.38 -0.76 22.48
C VAL A 355 18.34 -0.85 23.66
N ARG A 356 18.05 -1.72 24.64
CA ARG A 356 18.93 -1.90 25.82
C ARG A 356 20.33 -2.38 25.49
N ARG A 357 20.47 -3.21 24.45
CA ARG A 357 21.77 -3.75 24.02
C ARG A 357 22.50 -2.91 22.99
N SER A 358 21.85 -1.87 22.47
CA SER A 358 22.46 -0.99 21.46
C SER A 358 23.58 -0.14 22.00
N GLU A 359 23.62 0.10 23.32
CA GLU A 359 24.59 0.99 23.96
C GLU A 359 24.70 2.36 23.24
N CYS A 360 23.61 2.77 22.58
CA CYS A 360 23.54 4.00 21.79
C CYS A 360 23.02 5.14 22.66
N ASP A 361 23.92 5.99 23.14
CA ASP A 361 23.58 7.13 24.00
C ASP A 361 22.77 8.22 23.28
N ASN A 362 22.81 8.26 21.95
CA ASN A 362 22.12 9.23 21.11
C ASN A 362 20.79 8.71 20.53
N LEU A 363 20.19 7.67 21.13
CA LEU A 363 18.91 7.12 20.68
C LEU A 363 17.69 7.85 21.30
N ILE A 364 16.72 8.14 20.44
CA ILE A 364 15.41 8.69 20.78
C ILE A 364 14.33 7.70 20.35
N LEU A 365 13.44 7.34 21.29
CA LEU A 365 12.27 6.51 21.03
C LEU A 365 11.01 7.37 21.02
N ALA A 366 10.35 7.46 19.87
CA ALA A 366 9.00 7.99 19.77
C ALA A 366 8.00 6.86 19.98
N ILE A 367 7.28 6.84 21.10
CA ILE A 367 6.36 5.76 21.49
C ILE A 367 4.92 6.25 21.38
N SER A 368 4.07 5.47 20.71
CA SER A 368 2.64 5.80 20.68
C SER A 368 1.99 5.59 22.05
N GLU A 369 1.22 6.58 22.51
CA GLU A 369 0.42 6.52 23.75
C GLU A 369 -0.64 5.41 23.73
N ARG A 370 -0.96 4.88 22.54
CA ARG A 370 -1.90 3.77 22.37
C ARG A 370 -1.29 2.41 22.75
N LEU A 371 0.03 2.35 22.98
CA LEU A 371 0.73 1.12 23.32
C LEU A 371 0.60 0.84 24.81
N ASN A 372 0.15 -0.36 25.15
CA ASN A 372 0.18 -0.85 26.52
C ASN A 372 1.51 -1.58 26.76
N LEU A 373 2.52 -0.83 27.23
CA LEU A 373 3.87 -1.34 27.52
C LEU A 373 3.89 -2.24 28.76
N ASP A 374 3.06 -1.96 29.77
CA ASP A 374 2.97 -2.76 31.00
C ASP A 374 2.59 -4.21 30.70
N LYS A 375 1.61 -4.39 29.79
CA LYS A 375 1.20 -5.72 29.33
C LYS A 375 2.29 -6.46 28.56
N ALA A 376 3.29 -5.75 28.03
CA ALA A 376 4.48 -6.35 27.43
C ALA A 376 5.61 -6.59 28.46
N GLY A 377 5.43 -6.21 29.72
CA GLY A 377 6.44 -6.31 30.78
C GLY A 377 7.56 -5.28 30.63
N ILE A 378 7.30 -4.15 29.96
CA ILE A 378 8.30 -3.12 29.68
C ILE A 378 8.11 -1.98 30.66
N LYS A 379 9.11 -1.77 31.53
CA LYS A 379 9.19 -0.59 32.38
C LYS A 379 9.92 0.52 31.63
N VAL A 380 9.28 1.67 31.52
CA VAL A 380 9.80 2.85 30.81
C VAL A 380 11.08 3.39 31.47
N GLU A 381 11.19 3.22 32.79
CA GLU A 381 12.34 3.61 33.61
C GLU A 381 13.64 2.86 33.25
N ASP A 382 13.51 1.64 32.72
CA ASP A 382 14.65 0.76 32.38
C ASP A 382 15.14 0.95 30.93
N VAL A 383 14.65 1.99 30.24
CA VAL A 383 14.92 2.22 28.82
C VAL A 383 16.03 3.25 28.67
N PRO A 384 17.22 2.87 28.16
CA PRO A 384 18.37 3.77 28.04
C PRO A 384 18.26 4.62 26.77
N ALA A 385 17.17 5.38 26.63
CA ALA A 385 16.93 6.25 25.48
C ALA A 385 16.03 7.43 25.87
N ARG A 386 16.11 8.54 25.14
CA ARG A 386 15.19 9.66 25.33
C ARG A 386 13.81 9.27 24.78
N ILE A 387 12.74 9.50 25.53
CA ILE A 387 11.40 9.06 25.15
C ILE A 387 10.50 10.25 24.77
N ILE A 388 9.82 10.12 23.64
CA ILE A 388 8.79 11.04 23.17
C ILE A 388 7.47 10.29 23.07
N TRP A 389 6.43 10.76 23.73
CA TRP A 389 5.09 10.20 23.58
C TRP A 389 4.31 10.91 22.47
N PHE A 390 3.55 10.15 21.68
CA PHE A 390 2.65 10.71 20.67
C PHE A 390 1.35 9.92 20.53
N LYS A 391 0.25 10.60 20.19
CA LYS A 391 -1.06 9.96 20.04
C LYS A 391 -1.33 9.44 18.63
N ASP A 392 -1.43 10.35 17.66
CA ASP A 392 -1.81 10.04 16.28
C ASP A 392 -0.65 10.18 15.29
N LYS A 393 0.05 11.31 15.34
CA LYS A 393 1.21 11.59 14.49
C LYS A 393 2.32 12.19 15.33
N LEU A 394 3.54 11.73 15.13
CA LEU A 394 4.72 12.36 15.71
C LEU A 394 4.84 13.80 15.17
N SER A 395 5.06 14.74 16.10
CA SER A 395 5.22 16.16 15.80
C SER A 395 6.71 16.50 15.78
N PRO A 396 7.23 17.16 14.72
CA PRO A 396 8.61 17.67 14.69
C PRO A 396 8.96 18.51 15.92
N LYS A 397 8.02 19.33 16.41
CA LYS A 397 8.22 20.15 17.62
C LYS A 397 8.47 19.32 18.88
N ALA A 398 7.84 18.14 18.99
CA ALA A 398 8.05 17.27 20.14
C ALA A 398 9.45 16.65 20.13
N VAL A 399 9.98 16.35 18.94
CA VAL A 399 11.34 15.86 18.76
C VAL A 399 12.36 16.95 19.07
N LEU A 400 12.18 18.17 18.52
CA LEU A 400 13.09 19.29 18.76
C LEU A 400 13.27 19.61 20.25
N LYS A 401 12.18 19.57 21.04
CA LYS A 401 12.23 19.76 22.50
C LYS A 401 13.13 18.77 23.25
N VAL A 402 13.40 17.62 22.66
CA VAL A 402 14.24 16.56 23.24
C VAL A 402 15.67 16.63 22.69
N LEU A 403 15.90 17.42 21.64
CA LEU A 403 17.22 17.66 21.04
C LEU A 403 17.95 18.86 21.68
N ASP A 404 17.18 19.82 22.20
CA ASP A 404 17.64 20.91 23.08
C ASP A 404 18.08 20.34 24.44
#